data_AF-A0A075FWR0-F1
#
_entry.id   AF-A0A075FWR0-F1
#
_cell.length_a   1.000
_cell.length_b   1.000
_cell.length_c   1.000
_cell.angle_alpha   90.00
_cell.angle_beta   90.00
_cell.angle_gamma   90.00
#
_symmetry.space_group_name_H-M   'P 1'
#
loop_
_entity.id
_entity.type
_entity.pdbx_description
1 polymer ?
#
loop_
_entity_poly.entity_id
_entity_poly.type
_entity_poly.pdbx_seq_one_letter_code
_entity_poly.pdbx_strand_id
1 'polypeptide(L)'
;MANSSALASRSILSPAEPMSDDRSLTFVSSGEPRGDISKPSDLDPQGLGFMCGLEIHQQLKTGKLHSRMPSTLYEVGIDEIPPDWERQSRRLRAAQGEGGRVDVAARFEARRNRSFVYVQSPNSGLIELDEAPPLSHDEAAVSAALTISAMMAAKPVPFLQAMRKTVIDGSNTSGFQRTTLIATDGKIQTDLGAVGVDVICLEEDSARKLDTKSTAGGEVVIYTLDRLGVPLVEIATAPDVQTPEHAKETALALGTMLRDTRMVRRGLGSIRQDLNVSIACGDRVEIKGCQDLDWIPRIIRLEMARQLHMFRLATELRSEAGLPALPSDRRDDQTPVENRVSKAAAARIPMKLQDVTGAFVDCTSTMIERALAKGDSVKSTILPGFAGRIGTKQLDEEGSQLPRLGRELASAAKLAGVAGIFHSDELPAYGIGQKEVDTIRTALELDESDAFVLCVAPEWQADLALESVITRAR
;
A
#
# COMPACT_ATOMS: atom_id res chain seq x y z
N MET A 1 22.88 -29.59 -8.93
CA MET A 1 21.52 -29.18 -8.53
C MET A 1 21.61 -28.69 -7.10
N ALA A 2 21.81 -27.39 -6.91
CA ALA A 2 21.95 -26.75 -5.62
C ALA A 2 21.20 -25.42 -5.67
N ASN A 3 20.43 -25.15 -4.61
CA ASN A 3 19.42 -24.11 -4.45
C ASN A 3 19.85 -22.71 -4.96
N SER A 4 19.18 -22.22 -6.01
CA SER A 4 19.17 -20.80 -6.40
C SER A 4 17.95 -20.03 -5.88
N SER A 5 17.13 -20.65 -5.02
CA SER A 5 15.87 -20.08 -4.51
C SER A 5 16.03 -19.09 -3.35
N ALA A 6 17.24 -18.95 -2.78
CA ALA A 6 17.47 -18.13 -1.58
C ALA A 6 17.76 -16.64 -1.85
N LEU A 7 18.04 -16.24 -3.10
CA LEU A 7 18.36 -14.84 -3.45
C LEU A 7 17.12 -14.04 -3.89
N ALA A 8 16.08 -14.69 -4.40
CA ALA A 8 14.82 -14.04 -4.78
C ALA A 8 13.85 -13.84 -3.60
N SER A 9 14.15 -14.39 -2.42
CA SER A 9 13.30 -14.28 -1.22
C SER A 9 13.69 -13.13 -0.29
N ARG A 10 14.78 -12.38 -0.56
CA ARG A 10 15.20 -11.26 0.29
C ARG A 10 14.43 -9.96 0.05
N SER A 11 13.59 -9.88 -1.00
CA SER A 11 12.72 -8.71 -1.25
C SER A 11 11.28 -8.90 -0.78
N ILE A 12 11.00 -9.92 0.04
CA ILE A 12 9.71 -10.11 0.71
C ILE A 12 9.97 -10.34 2.20
N LEU A 13 10.61 -9.37 2.85
CA LEU A 13 10.29 -9.16 4.26
C LEU A 13 8.78 -8.91 4.31
N SER A 14 8.07 -9.57 5.22
CA SER A 14 6.66 -9.29 5.46
C SER A 14 6.47 -7.77 5.61
N PRO A 15 5.35 -7.17 5.15
CA PRO A 15 5.04 -5.77 5.47
C PRO A 15 4.97 -5.52 6.99
N ALA A 16 4.93 -6.57 7.82
CA ALA A 16 4.91 -6.50 9.28
C ALA A 16 6.27 -6.79 9.97
N GLU A 17 7.39 -6.89 9.23
CA GLU A 17 8.70 -7.08 9.85
C GLU A 17 9.48 -5.75 9.91
N PRO A 18 10.17 -5.45 11.04
CA PRO A 18 11.02 -4.27 11.14
C PRO A 18 12.12 -4.33 10.07
N MET A 19 12.56 -3.18 9.58
CA MET A 19 13.72 -3.13 8.70
C MET A 19 14.94 -3.67 9.47
N SER A 20 15.58 -4.72 8.95
CA SER A 20 16.77 -5.28 9.58
C SER A 20 18.01 -4.55 9.07
N ASP A 21 18.71 -3.86 9.95
CA ASP A 21 20.14 -3.60 9.79
C ASP A 21 20.85 -4.11 11.06
N ASP A 22 21.99 -4.77 10.90
CA ASP A 22 22.83 -5.30 11.99
C ASP A 22 23.59 -4.18 12.72
N ARG A 23 23.25 -2.92 12.42
CA ARG A 23 23.67 -1.77 13.22
C ARG A 23 22.99 -1.87 14.56
N SER A 24 23.80 -2.10 15.59
CA SER A 24 23.43 -1.89 16.97
C SER A 24 22.81 -0.49 17.10
N LEU A 25 21.48 -0.41 17.26
CA LEU A 25 20.80 0.82 17.64
C LEU A 25 21.16 1.11 19.10
N THR A 26 22.43 1.46 19.36
CA THR A 26 22.99 1.78 20.69
C THR A 26 22.35 3.01 21.33
N PHE A 27 21.38 3.64 20.65
CA PHE A 27 20.77 4.91 21.04
C PHE A 27 19.26 4.82 21.29
N VAL A 28 18.60 3.69 21.05
CA VAL A 28 17.19 3.51 21.44
C VAL A 28 17.15 3.24 22.94
N SER A 29 16.68 4.22 23.72
CA SER A 29 16.51 4.11 25.17
C SER A 29 15.58 2.96 25.50
N SER A 30 15.88 2.20 26.56
CA SER A 30 15.05 1.10 27.09
C SER A 30 13.73 1.56 27.74
N GLY A 31 13.26 2.77 27.43
CA GLY A 31 12.08 3.40 28.00
C GLY A 31 11.07 3.75 26.91
N GLU A 32 9.90 4.24 27.29
CA GLU A 32 8.88 4.62 26.32
C GLU A 32 9.43 5.65 25.31
N PRO A 33 9.26 5.43 23.99
CA PRO A 33 9.65 6.38 22.97
C PRO A 33 9.05 7.78 23.20
N ARG A 34 9.90 8.80 23.23
CA ARG A 34 9.53 10.20 23.53
C ARG A 34 9.22 10.95 22.24
N GLY A 35 8.35 11.95 22.34
CA GLY A 35 7.99 12.83 21.22
C GLY A 35 6.54 13.27 21.28
N ASP A 36 6.30 14.53 20.92
CA ASP A 36 4.94 15.09 20.80
C ASP A 36 4.38 14.79 19.40
N ILE A 37 3.39 13.90 19.34
CA ILE A 37 2.74 13.51 18.07
C ILE A 37 1.92 14.64 17.45
N SER A 38 1.61 15.70 18.21
CA SER A 38 0.93 16.90 17.69
C SER A 38 1.87 17.86 16.96
N LYS A 39 3.19 17.68 17.12
CA LYS A 39 4.24 18.44 16.45
C LYS A 39 5.21 17.47 15.73
N PRO A 40 4.79 16.84 14.62
CA PRO A 40 5.63 15.88 13.90
C PRO A 40 7.01 16.42 13.48
N SER A 41 7.14 17.74 13.30
CA SER A 41 8.39 18.45 13.00
C SER A 41 9.44 18.34 14.11
N ASP A 42 9.03 18.19 15.37
CA ASP A 42 9.91 18.14 16.54
C ASP A 42 10.34 16.71 16.93
N LEU A 43 9.84 15.69 16.22
CA LEU A 43 10.20 14.30 16.51
C LEU A 43 11.66 14.02 16.17
N ASP A 44 12.39 13.45 17.13
CA ASP A 44 13.79 13.04 16.96
C ASP A 44 13.88 11.69 16.21
N PRO A 45 14.36 11.67 14.95
CA PRO A 45 14.46 10.42 14.19
C PRO A 45 15.40 9.41 14.86
N GLN A 46 16.54 9.86 15.40
CA GLN A 46 17.55 8.96 15.96
C GLN A 46 17.04 8.31 17.25
N GLY A 47 16.46 9.10 18.15
CA GLY A 47 15.88 8.60 19.41
C GLY A 47 14.70 7.65 19.20
N LEU A 48 13.97 7.78 18.09
CA LEU A 48 12.88 6.87 17.71
C LEU A 48 13.35 5.63 16.95
N GLY A 49 14.64 5.49 16.64
CA GLY A 49 15.15 4.41 15.81
C GLY A 49 14.56 4.43 14.39
N PHE A 50 14.45 5.61 13.81
CA PHE A 50 13.99 5.82 12.44
C PHE A 50 14.83 5.02 11.44
N MET A 51 14.15 4.37 10.50
CA MET A 51 14.74 3.72 9.34
C MET A 51 13.94 4.07 8.10
N CYS A 52 14.63 4.34 7.01
CA CYS A 52 13.97 4.62 5.74
C CYS A 52 14.77 4.11 4.54
N GLY A 53 14.04 3.56 3.56
CA GLY A 53 14.54 3.22 2.24
C GLY A 53 13.65 3.82 1.15
N LEU A 54 14.22 4.02 -0.03
CA LEU A 54 13.51 4.52 -1.21
C LEU A 54 13.39 3.39 -2.23
N GLU A 55 12.26 3.33 -2.91
CA GLU A 55 12.06 2.51 -4.10
C GLU A 55 11.69 3.43 -5.27
N ILE A 56 12.46 3.37 -6.36
CA ILE A 56 12.21 4.20 -7.54
C ILE A 56 12.00 3.30 -8.76
N HIS A 57 10.91 3.54 -9.49
CA HIS A 57 10.71 3.02 -10.84
C HIS A 57 10.89 4.14 -11.86
N GLN A 58 11.81 3.96 -12.81
CA GLN A 58 12.10 4.95 -13.83
C GLN A 58 11.99 4.34 -15.23
N GLN A 59 11.15 4.92 -16.09
CA GLN A 59 11.03 4.49 -17.49
C GLN A 59 12.30 4.82 -18.27
N LEU A 60 12.77 3.85 -19.07
CA LEU A 60 13.89 4.01 -19.99
C LEU A 60 13.40 4.51 -21.36
N LYS A 61 14.24 5.30 -22.03
CA LYS A 61 13.97 5.92 -23.33
C LYS A 61 14.42 4.99 -24.48
N THR A 62 13.84 3.81 -24.53
CA THR A 62 14.11 2.76 -25.54
C THR A 62 12.82 2.22 -26.14
N GLY A 63 12.89 1.19 -26.99
CA GLY A 63 11.72 0.38 -27.36
C GLY A 63 11.24 -0.50 -26.20
N LYS A 64 10.09 -1.15 -26.37
CA LYS A 64 9.49 -2.07 -25.39
C LYS A 64 10.42 -3.27 -25.10
N LEU A 65 10.46 -3.68 -23.84
CA LEU A 65 11.48 -4.58 -23.26
C LEU A 65 11.51 -5.97 -23.88
N HIS A 66 10.37 -6.46 -24.38
CA HIS A 66 10.26 -7.81 -24.93
C HIS A 66 9.64 -7.89 -26.34
N SER A 67 9.26 -6.77 -26.94
CA SER A 67 8.70 -6.71 -28.31
C SER A 67 9.44 -5.77 -29.27
N ARG A 68 10.26 -4.84 -28.74
CA ARG A 68 10.94 -3.77 -29.50
C ARG A 68 10.02 -2.78 -30.19
N MET A 69 8.71 -2.86 -29.95
CA MET A 69 7.78 -1.84 -30.42
C MET A 69 8.16 -0.48 -29.82
N PRO A 70 7.89 0.64 -30.51
CA PRO A 70 8.15 1.96 -29.96
C PRO A 70 7.46 2.18 -28.61
N SER A 71 8.10 2.85 -27.66
CA SER A 71 7.51 3.16 -26.34
C SER A 71 6.60 4.41 -26.35
N THR A 72 6.00 4.74 -27.50
CA THR A 72 5.12 5.91 -27.65
C THR A 72 3.90 5.77 -26.75
N LEU A 73 3.64 6.79 -25.92
CA LEU A 73 2.38 6.92 -25.20
C LEU A 73 1.46 7.77 -26.05
N TYR A 74 0.27 7.26 -26.36
CA TYR A 74 -0.68 7.97 -27.20
C TYR A 74 -1.58 8.92 -26.40
N GLU A 75 -1.61 8.76 -25.07
CA GLU A 75 -2.34 9.61 -24.10
C GLU A 75 -3.84 9.81 -24.39
N VAL A 76 -4.42 9.00 -25.27
CA VAL A 76 -5.86 9.05 -25.59
C VAL A 76 -6.72 8.66 -24.39
N GLY A 77 -7.77 9.43 -24.14
CA GLY A 77 -8.84 9.08 -23.19
C GLY A 77 -9.80 8.04 -23.75
N ILE A 78 -10.66 7.46 -22.90
CA ILE A 78 -11.60 6.39 -23.30
C ILE A 78 -12.53 6.80 -24.45
N ASP A 79 -12.93 8.08 -24.48
CA ASP A 79 -13.85 8.65 -25.48
C ASP A 79 -13.14 9.07 -26.78
N GLU A 80 -11.81 9.12 -26.77
CA GLU A 80 -10.97 9.59 -27.88
C GLU A 80 -10.25 8.44 -28.60
N ILE A 81 -10.48 7.20 -28.17
CA ILE A 81 -9.86 6.03 -28.78
C ILE A 81 -10.29 5.93 -30.24
N PRO A 82 -9.34 5.86 -31.19
CA PRO A 82 -9.67 5.67 -32.59
C PRO A 82 -10.51 4.40 -32.81
N PRO A 83 -11.56 4.47 -33.65
CA PRO A 83 -12.49 3.35 -33.84
C PRO A 83 -11.85 2.12 -34.51
N ASP A 84 -10.71 2.31 -35.17
CA ASP A 84 -9.90 1.27 -35.81
C ASP A 84 -8.97 0.53 -34.83
N TRP A 85 -8.86 0.99 -33.57
CA TRP A 85 -8.08 0.26 -32.56
C TRP A 85 -8.85 -0.94 -32.05
N GLU A 86 -8.28 -2.13 -32.27
CA GLU A 86 -8.89 -3.39 -31.85
C GLU A 86 -9.03 -3.49 -30.32
N ARG A 87 -10.07 -4.22 -29.89
CA ARG A 87 -10.37 -4.46 -28.49
C ARG A 87 -10.45 -5.95 -28.22
N GLN A 88 -9.73 -6.40 -27.20
CA GLN A 88 -9.61 -7.80 -26.84
C GLN A 88 -10.11 -8.00 -25.41
N SER A 89 -11.11 -8.87 -25.24
CA SER A 89 -11.69 -9.18 -23.94
C SER A 89 -11.02 -10.40 -23.33
N ARG A 90 -10.54 -10.28 -22.09
CA ARG A 90 -9.89 -11.37 -21.35
C ARG A 90 -10.43 -11.47 -19.93
N ARG A 91 -10.15 -12.62 -19.33
CA ARG A 91 -10.40 -12.86 -17.92
C ARG A 91 -9.21 -13.62 -17.33
N LEU A 92 -8.57 -13.02 -16.34
CA LEU A 92 -7.51 -13.68 -15.59
C LEU A 92 -8.12 -14.66 -14.60
N ARG A 93 -7.45 -15.80 -14.39
CA ARG A 93 -7.82 -16.78 -13.38
C ARG A 93 -6.69 -16.84 -12.37
N ALA A 94 -7.01 -16.67 -11.09
CA ALA A 94 -6.03 -16.85 -10.04
C ALA A 94 -5.55 -18.31 -10.03
N ALA A 95 -4.24 -18.51 -10.10
CA ALA A 95 -3.64 -19.81 -9.83
C ALA A 95 -3.58 -20.01 -8.32
N GLN A 96 -3.96 -21.19 -7.82
CA GLN A 96 -3.82 -21.51 -6.39
C GLN A 96 -2.33 -21.56 -6.04
N GLY A 97 -1.91 -20.72 -5.10
CA GLY A 97 -0.62 -20.91 -4.41
C GLY A 97 -0.72 -22.06 -3.40
N GLU A 98 0.43 -22.62 -3.03
CA GLU A 98 0.54 -23.78 -2.13
C GLU A 98 -0.02 -23.54 -0.71
N GLY A 99 -0.20 -22.27 -0.32
CA GLY A 99 -0.54 -21.86 1.05
C GLY A 99 -2.02 -21.76 1.43
N GLY A 100 -2.97 -21.92 0.49
CA GLY A 100 -4.42 -22.03 0.77
C GLY A 100 -5.14 -20.87 1.50
N ARG A 101 -4.42 -19.86 2.01
CA ARG A 101 -5.00 -18.72 2.74
C ARG A 101 -5.42 -17.62 1.76
N VAL A 102 -6.71 -17.30 1.77
CA VAL A 102 -7.29 -16.23 0.95
C VAL A 102 -7.56 -15.04 1.86
N ASP A 103 -6.81 -13.96 1.66
CA ASP A 103 -7.00 -12.69 2.38
C ASP A 103 -8.31 -11.99 1.95
N VAL A 104 -8.79 -11.02 2.74
CA VAL A 104 -10.03 -10.25 2.49
C VAL A 104 -9.98 -9.56 1.13
N ALA A 105 -8.85 -8.96 0.75
CA ALA A 105 -8.67 -8.36 -0.57
C ALA A 105 -8.81 -9.41 -1.69
N ALA A 106 -8.30 -10.62 -1.49
CA ALA A 106 -8.43 -11.71 -2.45
C ALA A 106 -9.87 -12.28 -2.50
N ARG A 107 -10.57 -12.39 -1.35
CA ARG A 107 -12.01 -12.74 -1.28
C ARG A 107 -12.86 -11.69 -2.00
N PHE A 108 -12.52 -10.42 -1.84
CA PHE A 108 -13.17 -9.29 -2.49
C PHE A 108 -12.95 -9.30 -4.01
N GLU A 109 -11.70 -9.46 -4.47
CA GLU A 109 -11.34 -9.53 -5.90
C GLU A 109 -11.98 -10.74 -6.59
N ALA A 110 -12.00 -11.91 -5.94
CA ALA A 110 -12.67 -13.10 -6.48
C ALA A 110 -14.18 -12.87 -6.69
N ARG A 111 -14.83 -12.10 -5.81
CA ARG A 111 -16.26 -11.77 -5.91
C ARG A 111 -16.58 -10.66 -6.91
N ARG A 112 -15.64 -9.75 -7.22
CA ARG A 112 -15.83 -8.71 -8.25
C ARG A 112 -16.01 -9.24 -9.66
N ASN A 113 -15.71 -10.52 -9.88
CA ASN A 113 -15.91 -11.21 -11.16
C ASN A 113 -15.33 -10.42 -12.35
N ARG A 114 -14.16 -9.78 -12.15
CA ARG A 114 -13.59 -8.83 -13.09
C ARG A 114 -13.33 -9.45 -14.45
N SER A 115 -13.62 -8.68 -15.49
CA SER A 115 -13.17 -8.93 -16.85
C SER A 115 -12.42 -7.70 -17.36
N PHE A 116 -11.54 -7.93 -18.32
CA PHE A 116 -10.61 -6.94 -18.81
C PHE A 116 -10.80 -6.74 -20.30
N VAL A 117 -10.88 -5.48 -20.74
CA VAL A 117 -10.87 -5.12 -22.15
C VAL A 117 -9.56 -4.38 -22.43
N TYR A 118 -8.75 -4.95 -23.30
CA TYR A 118 -7.49 -4.37 -23.73
C TYR A 118 -7.66 -3.71 -25.09
N VAL A 119 -7.33 -2.42 -25.15
CA VAL A 119 -7.31 -1.62 -26.37
C VAL A 119 -5.91 -1.71 -26.97
N GLN A 120 -5.84 -2.26 -28.18
CA GLN A 120 -4.59 -2.46 -28.90
C GLN A 120 -4.17 -1.15 -29.58
N SER A 121 -3.20 -0.48 -28.99
CA SER A 121 -2.54 0.68 -29.60
C SER A 121 -1.61 0.28 -30.75
N PRO A 122 -1.20 1.21 -31.66
CA PRO A 122 -0.36 0.88 -32.81
C PRO A 122 1.03 0.35 -32.45
N ASN A 123 1.50 0.61 -31.23
CA ASN A 123 2.75 0.08 -30.68
C ASN A 123 2.56 -1.21 -29.85
N SER A 124 1.51 -1.98 -30.12
CA SER A 124 1.19 -3.23 -29.41
C SER A 124 0.92 -4.36 -30.41
N GLY A 125 1.70 -5.42 -30.31
CA GLY A 125 1.59 -6.61 -31.16
C GLY A 125 1.10 -7.84 -30.39
N LEU A 126 1.36 -9.02 -30.95
CA LEU A 126 0.98 -10.30 -30.35
C LEU A 126 1.61 -10.53 -28.96
N ILE A 127 2.78 -9.94 -28.69
CA ILE A 127 3.46 -10.09 -27.39
C ILE A 127 2.71 -9.33 -26.29
N GLU A 128 2.34 -8.07 -26.52
CA GLU A 128 1.52 -7.31 -25.57
C GLU A 128 0.13 -7.91 -25.41
N LEU A 129 -0.40 -8.57 -26.44
CA LEU A 129 -1.66 -9.29 -26.37
C LEU A 129 -1.57 -10.65 -25.68
N ASP A 130 -0.38 -11.14 -25.32
CA ASP A 130 -0.15 -12.49 -24.80
C ASP A 130 -0.56 -13.62 -25.79
N GLU A 131 -0.34 -13.38 -27.09
CA GLU A 131 -0.59 -14.30 -28.21
C GLU A 131 0.71 -14.76 -28.92
N ALA A 132 1.87 -14.30 -28.45
CA ALA A 132 3.17 -14.76 -28.91
C ALA A 132 4.19 -14.77 -27.76
N PRO A 133 5.17 -15.69 -27.77
CA PRO A 133 6.28 -15.65 -26.82
C PRO A 133 7.04 -14.31 -26.89
N PRO A 134 7.50 -13.78 -25.74
CA PRO A 134 8.34 -12.58 -25.72
C PRO A 134 9.68 -12.85 -26.41
N LEU A 135 10.26 -11.80 -27.00
CA LEU A 135 11.67 -11.81 -27.41
C LEU A 135 12.58 -11.74 -26.17
N SER A 136 13.89 -11.78 -26.40
CA SER A 136 14.91 -11.51 -25.37
C SER A 136 14.76 -10.11 -24.76
N HIS A 137 15.71 -9.64 -23.96
CA HIS A 137 15.72 -8.24 -23.48
C HIS A 137 16.16 -7.27 -24.59
N ASP A 138 15.66 -6.05 -24.54
CA ASP A 138 16.12 -4.97 -25.43
C ASP A 138 17.56 -4.59 -25.07
N GLU A 139 18.47 -4.66 -26.03
CA GLU A 139 19.90 -4.42 -25.79
C GLU A 139 20.16 -2.99 -25.29
N ALA A 140 19.41 -2.01 -25.77
CA ALA A 140 19.55 -0.63 -25.32
C ALA A 140 19.01 -0.46 -23.88
N ALA A 141 17.93 -1.16 -23.52
CA ALA A 141 17.40 -1.16 -22.17
C ALA A 141 18.37 -1.83 -21.17
N VAL A 142 18.97 -2.97 -21.55
CA VAL A 142 20.01 -3.63 -20.74
C VAL A 142 21.23 -2.73 -20.59
N SER A 143 21.69 -2.12 -21.68
CA SER A 143 22.83 -1.19 -21.65
C SER A 143 22.57 0.01 -20.74
N ALA A 144 21.36 0.59 -20.80
CA ALA A 144 20.96 1.67 -19.90
C ALA A 144 20.93 1.23 -18.43
N ALA A 145 20.35 0.06 -18.13
CA ALA A 145 20.31 -0.47 -16.77
C ALA A 145 21.71 -0.77 -16.20
N LEU A 146 22.63 -1.30 -17.02
CA LEU A 146 24.03 -1.53 -16.63
C LEU A 146 24.80 -0.22 -16.47
N THR A 147 24.53 0.79 -17.29
CA THR A 147 25.11 2.14 -17.15
C THR A 147 24.68 2.76 -15.82
N ILE A 148 23.39 2.69 -15.49
CA ILE A 148 22.84 3.15 -14.20
C ILE A 148 23.49 2.39 -13.04
N SER A 149 23.62 1.07 -13.17
CA SER A 149 24.29 0.23 -12.17
C SER A 149 25.74 0.67 -11.93
N ALA A 150 26.49 0.95 -13.00
CA ALA A 150 27.87 1.42 -12.92
C ALA A 150 27.98 2.80 -12.26
N MET A 151 27.05 3.72 -12.52
CA MET A 151 27.01 5.04 -11.87
C MET A 151 26.79 4.94 -10.36
N MET A 152 26.13 3.88 -9.89
CA MET A 152 25.94 3.57 -8.47
C MET A 152 27.04 2.65 -7.90
N ALA A 153 28.07 2.33 -8.69
CA ALA A 153 29.08 1.32 -8.34
C ALA A 153 28.48 -0.03 -7.90
N ALA A 154 27.28 -0.38 -8.39
CA ALA A 154 26.62 -1.65 -8.13
C ALA A 154 27.31 -2.79 -8.89
N LYS A 155 27.17 -4.01 -8.39
CA LYS A 155 27.77 -5.23 -8.92
C LYS A 155 26.76 -5.95 -9.82
N PRO A 156 26.98 -5.99 -11.15
CA PRO A 156 26.09 -6.71 -12.06
C PRO A 156 26.06 -8.21 -11.77
N VAL A 157 24.90 -8.83 -11.93
CA VAL A 157 24.79 -10.29 -11.83
C VAL A 157 25.41 -10.97 -13.06
N PRO A 158 25.99 -12.18 -12.91
CA PRO A 158 26.64 -12.85 -14.03
C PRO A 158 25.67 -13.37 -15.09
N PHE A 159 24.39 -13.57 -14.74
CA PHE A 159 23.36 -14.09 -15.64
C PHE A 159 22.04 -13.34 -15.45
N LEU A 160 21.46 -12.87 -16.56
CA LEU A 160 20.14 -12.25 -16.57
C LEU A 160 19.07 -13.32 -16.75
N GLN A 161 18.17 -13.43 -15.78
CA GLN A 161 17.04 -14.35 -15.83
C GLN A 161 15.72 -13.61 -15.59
N ALA A 162 14.85 -13.60 -16.60
CA ALA A 162 13.52 -13.03 -16.46
C ALA A 162 12.64 -13.90 -15.56
N MET A 163 12.08 -13.28 -14.54
CA MET A 163 11.12 -13.85 -13.60
C MET A 163 9.71 -13.37 -13.92
N ARG A 164 8.70 -14.01 -13.33
CA ARG A 164 7.28 -13.65 -13.49
C ARG A 164 6.70 -13.26 -12.14
N LYS A 165 6.56 -11.97 -11.89
CA LYS A 165 5.87 -11.44 -10.70
C LYS A 165 4.37 -11.47 -10.98
N THR A 166 3.61 -12.26 -10.22
CA THR A 166 2.16 -12.41 -10.44
C THR A 166 1.43 -11.07 -10.28
N VAL A 167 0.59 -10.71 -11.26
CA VAL A 167 -0.19 -9.47 -11.28
C VAL A 167 -1.61 -9.80 -11.73
N ILE A 168 -2.58 -9.76 -10.79
CA ILE A 168 -3.95 -10.21 -11.02
C ILE A 168 -4.96 -9.07 -11.26
N ASP A 169 -4.51 -7.81 -11.21
CA ASP A 169 -5.38 -6.65 -11.36
C ASP A 169 -5.81 -6.39 -12.82
N GLY A 170 -5.24 -7.12 -13.78
CA GLY A 170 -5.48 -6.97 -15.22
C GLY A 170 -4.61 -5.92 -15.89
N SER A 171 -3.64 -5.33 -15.21
CA SER A 171 -2.73 -4.36 -15.81
C SER A 171 -1.64 -5.02 -16.69
N ASN A 172 -1.42 -6.33 -16.55
CA ASN A 172 -0.58 -7.14 -17.41
C ASN A 172 -1.44 -8.23 -18.08
N THR A 173 -1.45 -8.28 -19.41
CA THR A 173 -2.29 -9.21 -20.20
C THR A 173 -2.03 -10.68 -19.90
N SER A 174 -0.77 -11.02 -19.60
CA SER A 174 -0.32 -12.36 -19.23
C SER A 174 -0.60 -12.76 -17.77
N GLY A 175 -1.13 -11.85 -16.94
CA GLY A 175 -1.35 -12.08 -15.50
C GLY A 175 -0.07 -12.07 -14.65
N PHE A 176 1.05 -11.62 -15.24
CA PHE A 176 2.32 -11.41 -14.55
C PHE A 176 3.13 -10.32 -15.24
N GLN A 177 3.99 -9.65 -14.48
CA GLN A 177 5.00 -8.72 -14.95
C GLN A 177 6.33 -9.47 -15.09
N ARG A 178 7.06 -9.24 -16.20
CA ARG A 178 8.42 -9.76 -16.35
C ARG A 178 9.41 -8.83 -15.67
N THR A 179 10.21 -9.36 -14.75
CA THR A 179 11.19 -8.62 -13.95
C THR A 179 12.51 -9.39 -13.93
N THR A 180 13.64 -8.70 -14.08
CA THR A 180 14.98 -9.30 -14.18
C THR A 180 15.94 -8.56 -13.26
N LEU A 181 16.63 -9.29 -12.37
CA LEU A 181 17.70 -8.70 -11.55
C LEU A 181 18.90 -8.33 -12.43
N ILE A 182 19.38 -7.09 -12.33
CA ILE A 182 20.53 -6.57 -13.10
C ILE A 182 21.77 -6.46 -12.23
N ALA A 183 21.65 -5.85 -11.05
CA ALA A 183 22.78 -5.59 -10.17
C ALA A 183 22.35 -5.51 -8.70
N THR A 184 23.31 -5.67 -7.79
CA THR A 184 23.13 -5.54 -6.33
C THR A 184 24.31 -4.78 -5.72
N ASP A 185 24.24 -4.40 -4.45
CA ASP A 185 25.38 -3.88 -3.68
C ASP A 185 26.01 -2.64 -4.33
N GLY A 186 25.15 -1.65 -4.60
CA GLY A 186 25.53 -0.32 -5.05
C GLY A 186 25.46 0.71 -3.92
N LYS A 187 25.71 1.98 -4.26
CA LYS A 187 25.61 3.10 -3.34
C LYS A 187 25.30 4.41 -4.06
N ILE A 188 24.55 5.27 -3.40
CA ILE A 188 24.29 6.65 -3.80
C ILE A 188 25.06 7.55 -2.84
N GLN A 189 25.85 8.49 -3.37
CA GLN A 189 26.54 9.47 -2.55
C GLN A 189 25.62 10.66 -2.28
N THR A 190 25.55 11.07 -1.02
CA THR A 190 24.89 12.29 -0.56
C THR A 190 25.88 13.06 0.33
N ASP A 191 25.60 14.32 0.62
CA ASP A 191 26.38 15.15 1.53
C ASP A 191 26.32 14.62 2.97
N LEU A 192 25.18 14.06 3.40
CA LEU A 192 25.02 13.51 4.75
C LEU A 192 25.64 12.11 4.92
N GLY A 193 25.72 11.33 3.84
CA GLY A 193 26.39 10.03 3.86
C GLY A 193 25.91 9.08 2.77
N ALA A 194 26.72 8.08 2.44
CA ALA A 194 26.34 7.12 1.41
C ALA A 194 25.09 6.31 1.83
N VAL A 195 24.15 6.14 0.89
CA VAL A 195 22.99 5.25 1.03
C VAL A 195 23.21 4.03 0.14
N GLY A 196 23.16 2.83 0.71
CA GLY A 196 23.30 1.58 -0.04
C GLY A 196 22.16 1.37 -1.05
N VAL A 197 22.46 0.65 -2.13
CA VAL A 197 21.49 0.17 -3.13
C VAL A 197 21.52 -1.34 -3.11
N ASP A 198 20.45 -1.95 -2.60
CA ASP A 198 20.38 -3.40 -2.43
C ASP A 198 20.16 -4.10 -3.76
N VAL A 199 19.23 -3.59 -4.57
CA VAL A 199 18.77 -4.24 -5.80
C VAL A 199 18.50 -3.22 -6.90
N ILE A 200 18.93 -3.56 -8.12
CA ILE A 200 18.54 -2.91 -9.36
C ILE A 200 17.92 -3.96 -10.29
N CYS A 201 16.66 -3.78 -10.66
CA CYS A 201 15.93 -4.65 -11.58
C CYS A 201 15.56 -3.93 -12.88
N LEU A 202 15.42 -4.70 -13.96
CA LEU A 202 14.85 -4.29 -15.24
C LEU A 202 13.53 -5.02 -15.45
N GLU A 203 12.45 -4.27 -15.64
CA GLU A 203 11.10 -4.81 -15.72
C GLU A 203 10.23 -4.13 -16.80
N GLU A 204 9.06 -4.72 -17.06
CA GLU A 204 8.03 -4.16 -17.92
C GLU A 204 7.10 -3.23 -17.13
N ASP A 205 6.80 -2.03 -17.63
CA ASP A 205 5.68 -1.23 -17.09
C ASP A 205 4.34 -1.86 -17.47
N SER A 206 3.33 -1.62 -16.64
CA SER A 206 1.98 -2.15 -16.81
C SER A 206 1.14 -1.32 -17.79
N ALA A 207 0.08 -1.91 -18.33
CA ALA A 207 -0.90 -1.21 -19.16
C ALA A 207 -1.51 0.00 -18.43
N ARG A 208 -1.95 1.01 -19.18
CA ARG A 208 -2.59 2.20 -18.59
C ARG A 208 -4.09 1.96 -18.47
N LYS A 209 -4.61 2.11 -17.27
CA LYS A 209 -6.05 2.02 -17.00
C LYS A 209 -6.76 3.23 -17.60
N LEU A 210 -7.81 2.99 -18.37
CA LEU A 210 -8.63 4.02 -19.00
C LEU A 210 -9.95 4.22 -18.25
N ASP A 211 -10.61 3.13 -17.86
CA ASP A 211 -11.94 3.20 -17.26
C ASP A 211 -12.27 1.94 -16.41
N THR A 212 -13.30 2.02 -15.57
CA THR A 212 -13.91 0.88 -14.88
C THR A 212 -15.42 1.02 -14.91
N LYS A 213 -16.10 0.02 -15.49
CA LYS A 213 -17.56 -0.03 -15.61
C LYS A 213 -18.13 -1.14 -14.75
N SER A 214 -19.07 -0.80 -13.87
CA SER A 214 -19.84 -1.79 -13.13
C SER A 214 -20.95 -2.38 -14.01
N THR A 215 -21.08 -3.70 -14.04
CA THR A 215 -22.11 -4.43 -14.79
C THR A 215 -22.84 -5.41 -13.86
N ALA A 216 -24.00 -5.92 -14.29
CA ALA A 216 -24.75 -6.92 -13.53
C ALA A 216 -23.94 -8.21 -13.29
N GLY A 217 -22.94 -8.49 -14.13
CA GLY A 217 -22.05 -9.65 -14.02
C GLY A 217 -20.70 -9.37 -13.38
N GLY A 218 -20.45 -8.19 -12.80
CA GLY A 218 -19.15 -7.80 -12.22
C GLY A 218 -18.59 -6.52 -12.82
N GLU A 219 -17.31 -6.24 -12.57
CA GLU A 219 -16.64 -5.06 -13.12
C GLU A 219 -15.90 -5.37 -14.43
N VAL A 220 -15.98 -4.45 -15.38
CA VAL A 220 -15.17 -4.44 -16.61
C VAL A 220 -14.16 -3.33 -16.50
N VAL A 221 -12.86 -3.67 -16.49
CA VAL A 221 -11.78 -2.68 -16.50
C VAL A 221 -11.21 -2.56 -17.90
N ILE A 222 -11.08 -1.33 -18.39
CA ILE A 222 -10.58 -1.05 -19.73
C ILE A 222 -9.16 -0.52 -19.63
N TYR A 223 -8.22 -1.15 -20.34
CA TYR A 223 -6.80 -0.78 -20.39
C TYR A 223 -6.39 -0.45 -21.83
N THR A 224 -5.43 0.46 -22.00
CA THR A 224 -4.68 0.62 -23.25
C THR A 224 -3.30 0.01 -23.13
N LEU A 225 -2.84 -0.64 -24.19
CA LEU A 225 -1.58 -1.38 -24.24
C LEU A 225 -0.37 -0.50 -24.62
N ASP A 226 -0.57 0.80 -24.83
CA ASP A 226 0.49 1.73 -25.23
C ASP A 226 1.72 1.71 -24.31
N ARG A 227 1.48 1.61 -23.00
CA ARG A 227 2.51 1.56 -21.96
C ARG A 227 2.99 0.15 -21.60
N LEU A 228 2.17 -0.88 -21.84
CA LEU A 228 2.53 -2.25 -21.47
C LEU A 228 3.83 -2.65 -22.16
N GLY A 229 4.84 -3.07 -21.38
CA GLY A 229 6.14 -3.49 -21.89
C GLY A 229 7.17 -2.37 -22.05
N VAL A 230 6.85 -1.12 -21.74
CA VAL A 230 7.86 -0.04 -21.67
C VAL A 230 8.90 -0.42 -20.60
N PRO A 231 10.22 -0.37 -20.87
CA PRO A 231 11.20 -0.79 -19.86
C PRO A 231 11.26 0.17 -18.68
N LEU A 232 11.28 -0.39 -17.48
CA LEU A 232 11.49 0.30 -16.22
C LEU A 232 12.75 -0.23 -15.57
N VAL A 233 13.57 0.68 -15.03
CA VAL A 233 14.55 0.31 -14.01
C VAL A 233 13.92 0.52 -12.63
N GLU A 234 13.90 -0.52 -11.82
CA GLU A 234 13.55 -0.48 -10.40
C GLU A 234 14.84 -0.41 -9.59
N ILE A 235 14.95 0.57 -8.68
CA ILE A 235 16.08 0.74 -7.78
C ILE A 235 15.55 0.78 -6.36
N ALA A 236 15.96 -0.19 -5.53
CA ALA A 236 15.61 -0.26 -4.11
C ALA A 236 16.85 0.04 -3.26
N THR A 237 16.76 1.03 -2.39
CA THR A 237 17.85 1.40 -1.48
C THR A 237 17.81 0.56 -0.21
N ALA A 238 18.98 0.42 0.43
CA ALA A 238 19.08 -0.04 1.81
C ALA A 238 18.40 0.96 2.78
N PRO A 239 18.05 0.53 4.01
CA PRO A 239 17.52 1.39 5.10
C PRO A 239 18.44 2.52 5.62
N ASP A 240 19.44 2.94 4.85
CA ASP A 240 20.53 3.80 5.34
C ASP A 240 20.14 5.28 5.51
N VAL A 241 18.93 5.67 5.14
CA VAL A 241 18.47 7.05 5.28
C VAL A 241 18.33 7.40 6.76
N GLN A 242 19.00 8.47 7.16
CA GLN A 242 19.20 8.84 8.57
C GLN A 242 18.17 9.85 9.08
N THR A 243 17.64 10.70 8.20
CA THR A 243 16.68 11.77 8.54
C THR A 243 15.67 12.00 7.40
N PRO A 244 14.53 12.64 7.67
CA PRO A 244 13.58 13.03 6.62
C PRO A 244 14.21 13.90 5.52
N GLU A 245 15.13 14.80 5.88
CA GLU A 245 15.90 15.62 4.93
C GLU A 245 16.85 14.77 4.07
N HIS A 246 17.53 13.80 4.69
CA HIS A 246 18.40 12.88 3.96
C HIS A 246 17.62 12.03 2.94
N ALA A 247 16.36 11.69 3.23
CA ALA A 247 15.50 10.99 2.28
C ALA A 247 15.26 11.82 1.00
N LYS A 248 14.94 13.11 1.18
CA LYS A 248 14.77 14.06 0.06
C LYS A 248 16.06 14.22 -0.73
N GLU A 249 17.17 14.37 -0.03
CA GLU A 249 18.49 14.50 -0.64
C GLU A 249 18.86 13.27 -1.47
N THR A 250 18.62 12.07 -0.91
CA THR A 250 18.83 10.79 -1.61
C THR A 250 17.98 10.68 -2.86
N ALA A 251 16.69 11.03 -2.78
CA ALA A 251 15.79 11.04 -3.92
C ALA A 251 16.25 12.02 -5.02
N LEU A 252 16.72 13.21 -4.62
CA LEU A 252 17.24 14.22 -5.54
C LEU A 252 18.54 13.76 -6.22
N ALA A 253 19.48 13.18 -5.47
CA ALA A 253 20.73 12.65 -6.00
C ALA A 253 20.45 11.51 -7.00
N LEU A 254 19.57 10.58 -6.63
CA LEU A 254 19.16 9.47 -7.49
C LEU A 254 18.47 9.95 -8.77
N GLY A 255 17.49 10.86 -8.66
CA GLY A 255 16.80 11.43 -9.80
C GLY A 255 17.72 12.23 -10.73
N THR A 256 18.71 12.95 -10.18
CA THR A 256 19.71 13.69 -10.96
C THR A 256 20.63 12.74 -11.72
N MET A 257 21.16 11.72 -11.04
CA MET A 257 21.99 10.68 -11.66
C MET A 257 21.27 9.99 -12.82
N LEU A 258 20.00 9.60 -12.62
CA LEU A 258 19.19 8.99 -13.67
C LEU A 258 19.02 9.91 -14.88
N ARG A 259 18.82 11.22 -14.66
CA ARG A 259 18.69 12.21 -15.75
C ARG A 259 19.99 12.43 -16.50
N ASP A 260 21.13 12.33 -15.84
CA ASP A 260 22.45 12.52 -16.43
C ASP A 260 22.80 11.43 -17.44
N THR A 261 22.22 10.23 -17.31
CA THR A 261 22.33 9.18 -18.33
C THR A 261 21.81 9.62 -19.69
N ARG A 262 20.82 10.53 -19.73
CA ARG A 262 20.00 10.87 -20.91
C ARG A 262 19.29 9.67 -21.56
N MET A 263 19.27 8.53 -20.86
CA MET A 263 18.67 7.26 -21.30
C MET A 263 17.31 7.00 -20.64
N VAL A 264 16.85 7.90 -19.78
CA VAL A 264 15.55 7.82 -19.11
C VAL A 264 14.51 8.72 -19.77
N ARG A 265 13.24 8.32 -19.71
CA ARG A 265 12.13 9.18 -20.15
C ARG A 265 11.94 10.34 -19.18
N ARG A 266 11.31 11.40 -19.69
CA ARG A 266 10.98 12.61 -18.94
C ARG A 266 9.49 12.89 -19.13
N GLY A 267 8.91 13.64 -18.20
CA GLY A 267 7.48 13.97 -18.19
C GLY A 267 6.74 13.29 -17.05
N LEU A 268 5.47 13.66 -16.89
CA LEU A 268 4.62 13.13 -15.83
C LEU A 268 4.46 11.61 -15.98
N GLY A 269 4.49 10.90 -14.86
CA GLY A 269 4.32 9.44 -14.82
C GLY A 269 5.52 8.63 -15.37
N SER A 270 6.62 9.27 -15.75
CA SER A 270 7.85 8.57 -16.20
C SER A 270 8.71 8.05 -15.04
N ILE A 271 8.50 8.57 -13.83
CA ILE A 271 9.15 8.15 -12.59
C ILE A 271 8.09 7.94 -11.51
N ARG A 272 8.26 6.89 -10.70
CA ARG A 272 7.51 6.62 -9.48
C ARG A 272 8.50 6.49 -8.34
N GLN A 273 8.11 6.99 -7.16
CA GLN A 273 8.95 6.99 -5.98
C GLN A 273 8.09 6.61 -4.79
N ASP A 274 8.49 5.55 -4.11
CA ASP A 274 7.83 5.02 -2.95
C ASP A 274 8.82 5.07 -1.76
N LEU A 275 8.31 5.36 -0.56
CA LEU A 275 9.11 5.46 0.66
C LEU A 275 8.78 4.29 1.57
N ASN A 276 9.79 3.58 2.07
CA ASN A 276 9.64 2.59 3.12
C ASN A 276 10.08 3.24 4.43
N VAL A 277 9.19 3.37 5.41
CA VAL A 277 9.42 4.11 6.66
C VAL A 277 9.06 3.25 7.87
N SER A 278 9.92 3.23 8.88
CA SER A 278 9.63 2.68 10.21
C SER A 278 10.31 3.46 11.33
N ILE A 279 9.78 3.32 12.53
CA ILE A 279 10.48 3.63 13.79
C ILE A 279 10.64 2.33 14.61
N ALA A 280 11.52 2.31 15.62
CA ALA A 280 11.83 1.10 16.38
C ALA A 280 10.58 0.41 16.96
N CYS A 281 9.63 1.18 17.50
CA CYS A 281 8.41 0.65 18.09
C CYS A 281 7.27 0.38 17.09
N GLY A 282 7.51 0.58 15.79
CA GLY A 282 6.51 0.48 14.73
C GLY A 282 6.88 -0.48 13.61
N ASP A 283 5.96 -0.66 12.67
CA ASP A 283 6.14 -1.56 11.53
C ASP A 283 6.69 -0.81 10.31
N ARG A 284 7.29 -1.55 9.38
CA ARG A 284 7.69 -1.01 8.07
C ARG A 284 6.47 -0.69 7.22
N VAL A 285 6.29 0.58 6.89
CA VAL A 285 5.17 1.06 6.06
C VAL A 285 5.69 1.59 4.74
N GLU A 286 5.11 1.07 3.65
CA GLU A 286 5.36 1.55 2.29
C GLU A 286 4.37 2.66 1.93
N ILE A 287 4.89 3.86 1.62
CA ILE A 287 4.12 5.02 1.19
C ILE A 287 4.33 5.22 -0.30
N LYS A 288 3.29 4.88 -1.08
CA LYS A 288 3.35 4.93 -2.54
C LYS A 288 3.09 6.33 -3.10
N GLY A 289 3.78 6.69 -4.18
CA GLY A 289 3.45 7.84 -5.02
C GLY A 289 3.93 9.20 -4.49
N CYS A 290 5.16 9.27 -3.97
CA CYS A 290 5.80 10.51 -3.55
C CYS A 290 6.32 11.30 -4.76
N GLN A 291 5.42 12.03 -5.44
CA GLN A 291 5.76 12.75 -6.68
C GLN A 291 6.62 13.99 -6.45
N ASP A 292 6.28 14.78 -5.43
CA ASP A 292 6.99 16.01 -5.08
C ASP A 292 8.03 15.73 -3.98
N LEU A 293 9.30 15.98 -4.31
CA LEU A 293 10.43 15.76 -3.42
C LEU A 293 10.36 16.66 -2.18
N ASP A 294 9.74 17.84 -2.28
CA ASP A 294 9.60 18.77 -1.15
C ASP A 294 8.66 18.22 -0.08
N TRP A 295 7.76 17.30 -0.44
CA TRP A 295 6.84 16.65 0.50
C TRP A 295 7.46 15.48 1.25
N ILE A 296 8.55 14.88 0.74
CA ILE A 296 9.18 13.69 1.34
C ILE A 296 9.43 13.87 2.85
N PRO A 297 10.07 14.98 3.31
CA PRO A 297 10.35 15.14 4.74
C PRO A 297 9.07 15.22 5.59
N ARG A 298 8.04 15.90 5.10
CA ARG A 298 6.76 16.04 5.80
C ARG A 298 6.01 14.72 5.88
N ILE A 299 5.98 13.96 4.79
CA ILE A 299 5.35 12.64 4.74
C ILE A 299 5.98 11.71 5.78
N ILE A 300 7.32 11.67 5.84
CA ILE A 300 8.06 10.83 6.79
C ILE A 300 7.75 11.20 8.24
N ARG A 301 7.79 12.49 8.59
CA ARG A 301 7.46 12.96 9.95
C ARG A 301 6.04 12.58 10.37
N LEU A 302 5.07 12.73 9.47
CA LEU A 302 3.68 12.33 9.74
C LEU A 302 3.57 10.83 9.95
N GLU A 303 4.32 10.02 9.21
CA GLU A 303 4.35 8.57 9.41
C GLU A 303 5.00 8.19 10.74
N MET A 304 6.10 8.83 11.13
CA MET A 304 6.71 8.65 12.46
C MET A 304 5.72 8.97 13.59
N ALA A 305 5.02 10.11 13.48
CA ALA A 305 3.98 10.50 14.45
C ALA A 305 2.82 9.49 14.50
N ARG A 306 2.42 8.96 13.34
CA ARG A 306 1.37 7.95 13.21
C ARG A 306 1.76 6.64 13.89
N GLN A 307 2.97 6.13 13.64
CA GLN A 307 3.46 4.91 14.29
C GLN A 307 3.57 5.08 15.80
N LEU A 308 4.12 6.21 16.27
CA LEU A 308 4.23 6.51 17.70
C LEU A 308 2.88 6.60 18.40
N HIS A 309 1.89 7.24 17.76
CA HIS A 309 0.51 7.29 18.27
C HIS A 309 -0.11 5.90 18.40
N MET A 310 0.04 5.05 17.38
CA MET A 310 -0.53 3.69 17.40
C MET A 310 0.16 2.81 18.44
N PHE A 311 1.47 2.95 18.63
CA PHE A 311 2.22 2.27 19.68
C PHE A 311 1.69 2.65 21.08
N ARG A 312 1.50 3.95 21.36
CA ARG A 312 0.97 4.42 22.65
C ARG A 312 -0.45 3.90 22.90
N LEU A 313 -1.32 4.05 21.91
CA LEU A 313 -2.70 3.56 21.99
C LEU A 313 -2.77 2.04 22.24
N ALA A 314 -1.96 1.26 21.53
CA ALA A 314 -1.89 -0.18 21.73
C ALA A 314 -1.34 -0.54 23.12
N THR A 315 -0.36 0.21 23.63
CA THR A 315 0.20 0.01 24.98
C THR A 315 -0.85 0.29 26.07
N GLU A 316 -1.63 1.36 25.93
CA GLU A 316 -2.75 1.67 26.83
C GLU A 316 -3.81 0.57 26.81
N LEU A 317 -4.22 0.11 25.62
CA LEU A 317 -5.19 -0.98 25.44
C LEU A 317 -4.69 -2.30 26.07
N ARG A 318 -3.41 -2.62 25.91
CA ARG A 318 -2.81 -3.82 26.55
C ARG A 318 -2.82 -3.68 28.07
N SER A 319 -2.43 -2.52 28.61
CA SER A 319 -2.40 -2.26 30.05
C SER A 319 -3.76 -2.49 30.70
N GLU A 320 -4.83 -1.93 30.13
CA GLU A 320 -6.19 -2.08 30.65
C GLU A 320 -6.75 -3.49 30.52
N ALA A 321 -6.29 -4.24 29.51
CA ALA A 321 -6.62 -5.64 29.35
C ALA A 321 -5.78 -6.57 30.25
N GLY A 322 -4.85 -6.02 31.05
CA GLY A 322 -3.93 -6.81 31.87
C GLY A 322 -2.94 -7.64 31.03
N LEU A 323 -2.64 -7.17 29.82
CA LEU A 323 -1.74 -7.81 28.87
C LEU A 323 -0.33 -7.21 28.96
N PRO A 324 0.72 -7.96 28.58
CA PRO A 324 2.09 -7.45 28.57
C PRO A 324 2.21 -6.23 27.65
N ALA A 325 2.94 -5.21 28.09
CA ALA A 325 3.21 -4.02 27.28
C ALA A 325 3.94 -4.38 25.98
N LEU A 326 3.79 -3.54 24.95
CA LEU A 326 4.63 -3.60 23.76
C LEU A 326 6.06 -3.19 24.12
N PRO A 327 7.10 -3.84 23.57
CA PRO A 327 8.46 -3.35 23.71
C PRO A 327 8.64 -2.03 22.95
N SER A 328 9.59 -1.21 23.41
CA SER A 328 9.99 0.03 22.71
C SER A 328 10.67 -0.22 21.36
N ASP A 329 11.04 -1.47 21.07
CA ASP A 329 11.62 -1.93 19.82
C ASP A 329 10.95 -3.26 19.40
N ARG A 330 10.40 -3.30 18.18
CA ARG A 330 9.71 -4.45 17.62
C ARG A 330 10.63 -5.66 17.44
N ARG A 331 11.95 -5.46 17.41
CA ARG A 331 12.94 -6.55 17.35
C ARG A 331 13.00 -7.33 18.67
N ASP A 332 12.51 -6.75 19.76
CA ASP A 332 12.39 -7.41 21.06
C ASP A 332 11.05 -8.16 21.23
N ASP A 333 10.20 -8.18 20.19
CA ASP A 333 8.93 -8.92 20.22
C ASP A 333 9.18 -10.42 20.45
N GLN A 334 8.41 -10.99 21.38
CA GLN A 334 8.48 -12.41 21.70
C GLN A 334 7.24 -13.12 21.13
N THR A 335 7.44 -14.05 20.20
CA THR A 335 6.36 -14.82 19.57
C THR A 335 5.35 -15.43 20.57
N PRO A 336 5.77 -16.01 21.72
CA PRO A 336 4.81 -16.52 22.71
C PRO A 336 3.92 -15.43 23.33
N VAL A 337 4.48 -14.23 23.56
CA VAL A 337 3.76 -13.09 24.11
C VAL A 337 2.75 -12.58 23.09
N GLU A 338 3.17 -12.34 21.86
CA GLU A 338 2.32 -11.82 20.80
C GLU A 338 1.19 -12.80 20.44
N ASN A 339 1.46 -14.11 20.41
CA ASN A 339 0.42 -15.12 20.23
C ASN A 339 -0.63 -15.11 21.36
N ARG A 340 -0.21 -14.88 22.61
CA ARG A 340 -1.13 -14.76 23.75
C ARG A 340 -1.97 -13.50 23.64
N VAL A 341 -1.35 -12.35 23.32
CA VAL A 341 -2.05 -11.07 23.13
C VAL A 341 -3.06 -11.18 21.99
N SER A 342 -2.67 -11.73 20.85
CA SER A 342 -3.55 -11.95 19.70
C SER A 342 -4.79 -12.78 20.05
N LYS A 343 -4.63 -13.87 20.83
CA LYS A 343 -5.76 -14.66 21.32
C LYS A 343 -6.66 -13.88 22.27
N ALA A 344 -6.08 -13.09 23.17
CA ALA A 344 -6.84 -12.26 24.10
C ALA A 344 -7.62 -11.15 23.38
N ALA A 345 -6.99 -10.47 22.41
CA ALA A 345 -7.63 -9.47 21.56
C ALA A 345 -8.79 -10.08 20.75
N ALA A 346 -8.59 -11.27 20.17
CA ALA A 346 -9.64 -11.98 19.44
C ALA A 346 -10.83 -12.39 20.32
N ALA A 347 -10.58 -12.74 21.59
CA ALA A 347 -11.62 -13.06 22.55
C ALA A 347 -12.38 -11.81 23.02
N ARG A 348 -11.67 -10.68 23.22
CA ARG A 348 -12.26 -9.40 23.65
C ARG A 348 -13.07 -8.73 22.54
N ILE A 349 -12.62 -8.82 21.30
CA ILE A 349 -13.28 -8.23 20.13
C ILE A 349 -13.80 -9.39 19.26
N PRO A 350 -14.95 -10.01 19.58
CA PRO A 350 -15.47 -11.15 18.82
C PRO A 350 -15.85 -10.73 17.40
N MET A 351 -15.78 -11.68 16.45
CA MET A 351 -16.20 -11.44 15.07
C MET A 351 -17.74 -11.46 14.97
N LYS A 352 -18.40 -10.46 15.57
CA LYS A 352 -19.85 -10.34 15.64
C LYS A 352 -20.30 -9.11 14.83
N LEU A 353 -21.13 -9.38 13.84
CA LEU A 353 -21.76 -8.38 12.98
C LEU A 353 -23.26 -8.37 13.29
N GLN A 354 -23.84 -7.17 13.40
CA GLN A 354 -25.25 -6.99 13.74
C GLN A 354 -25.93 -6.10 12.72
N ASP A 355 -27.15 -6.48 12.32
CA ASP A 355 -27.97 -5.64 11.47
C ASP A 355 -28.66 -4.58 12.32
N VAL A 356 -28.40 -3.31 12.01
CA VAL A 356 -29.00 -2.16 12.70
C VAL A 356 -29.82 -1.30 11.75
N THR A 357 -30.17 -1.82 10.58
CA THR A 357 -30.92 -1.10 9.54
C THR A 357 -32.24 -0.53 10.09
N GLY A 358 -32.91 -1.28 10.97
CA GLY A 358 -34.15 -0.84 11.63
C GLY A 358 -34.00 0.43 12.48
N ALA A 359 -32.80 0.75 12.97
CA ALA A 359 -32.55 1.98 13.73
C ALA A 359 -32.54 3.24 12.86
N PHE A 360 -32.50 3.10 11.53
CA PHE A 360 -32.34 4.21 10.58
C PHE A 360 -33.59 4.50 9.74
N VAL A 361 -34.74 3.91 10.06
CA VAL A 361 -36.00 4.09 9.29
C VAL A 361 -36.43 5.55 9.20
N ASP A 362 -36.25 6.31 10.28
CA ASP A 362 -36.61 7.74 10.35
C ASP A 362 -35.38 8.67 10.27
N CYS A 363 -34.22 8.15 9.81
CA CYS A 363 -32.98 8.92 9.82
C CYS A 363 -32.98 10.01 8.73
N THR A 364 -32.68 11.25 9.12
CA THR A 364 -32.64 12.40 8.21
C THR A 364 -31.39 12.47 7.31
N SER A 365 -30.49 11.48 7.41
CA SER A 365 -29.28 11.46 6.59
C SER A 365 -29.61 11.07 5.15
N THR A 366 -29.54 12.04 4.25
CA THR A 366 -29.77 11.84 2.80
C THR A 366 -28.91 10.71 2.20
N MET A 367 -27.73 10.45 2.77
CA MET A 367 -26.86 9.36 2.35
C MET A 367 -27.44 7.99 2.74
N ILE A 368 -27.93 7.86 3.98
CA ILE A 368 -28.53 6.61 4.46
C ILE A 368 -29.84 6.34 3.73
N GLU A 369 -30.71 7.34 3.59
CA GLU A 369 -31.96 7.23 2.82
C GLU A 369 -31.71 6.72 1.39
N ARG A 370 -30.72 7.29 0.70
CA ARG A 370 -30.35 6.86 -0.66
C ARG A 370 -29.78 5.45 -0.71
N ALA A 371 -29.03 5.03 0.30
CA ALA A 371 -28.48 3.68 0.37
C ALA A 371 -29.60 2.66 0.61
N LEU A 372 -30.49 2.92 1.56
CA LEU A 372 -31.64 2.05 1.85
C LEU A 372 -32.59 1.95 0.65
N ALA A 373 -32.80 3.05 -0.09
CA ALA A 373 -33.61 3.04 -1.31
C ALA A 373 -33.00 2.17 -2.44
N LYS A 374 -31.68 1.92 -2.41
CA LYS A 374 -31.00 1.00 -3.33
C LYS A 374 -31.02 -0.46 -2.87
N GLY A 375 -31.53 -0.72 -1.67
CA GLY A 375 -31.51 -2.04 -1.02
C GLY A 375 -30.22 -2.34 -0.26
N ASP A 376 -29.39 -1.33 0.02
CA ASP A 376 -28.23 -1.48 0.91
C ASP A 376 -28.70 -1.68 2.37
N SER A 377 -27.83 -2.25 3.19
CA SER A 377 -28.07 -2.49 4.63
C SER A 377 -27.13 -1.64 5.49
N VAL A 378 -27.54 -1.37 6.73
CA VAL A 378 -26.66 -0.80 7.75
C VAL A 378 -26.27 -1.88 8.74
N LYS A 379 -25.00 -2.31 8.67
CA LYS A 379 -24.42 -3.28 9.61
C LYS A 379 -23.54 -2.55 10.63
N SER A 380 -23.43 -3.14 11.80
CA SER A 380 -22.59 -2.65 12.90
C SER A 380 -21.69 -3.74 13.47
N THR A 381 -20.55 -3.34 14.01
CA THR A 381 -19.75 -4.16 14.93
C THR A 381 -19.39 -3.37 16.19
N ILE A 382 -19.12 -4.10 17.26
CA ILE A 382 -18.82 -3.56 18.60
C ILE A 382 -17.32 -3.62 18.81
N LEU A 383 -16.73 -2.55 19.33
CA LEU A 383 -15.34 -2.47 19.75
C LEU A 383 -15.27 -2.20 21.27
N PRO A 384 -15.17 -3.24 22.10
CA PRO A 384 -15.23 -3.08 23.56
C PRO A 384 -14.02 -2.34 24.14
N GLY A 385 -14.27 -1.28 24.92
CA GLY A 385 -13.22 -0.44 25.50
C GLY A 385 -12.58 0.59 24.54
N PHE A 386 -13.16 0.81 23.35
CA PHE A 386 -12.63 1.75 22.35
C PHE A 386 -13.29 3.14 22.36
N ALA A 387 -14.27 3.38 23.24
CA ALA A 387 -14.92 4.69 23.32
C ALA A 387 -13.89 5.81 23.61
N GLY A 388 -13.90 6.85 22.78
CA GLY A 388 -12.96 7.98 22.87
C GLY A 388 -11.56 7.69 22.31
N ARG A 389 -11.28 6.48 21.84
CA ARG A 389 -9.96 6.05 21.32
C ARG A 389 -9.91 5.88 19.82
N ILE A 390 -11.06 5.81 19.16
CA ILE A 390 -11.12 5.80 17.69
C ILE A 390 -10.75 7.19 17.18
N GLY A 391 -11.20 8.23 17.90
CA GLY A 391 -10.73 9.60 17.78
C GLY A 391 -11.41 10.39 16.66
N THR A 392 -11.48 11.71 16.85
CA THR A 392 -12.10 12.66 15.92
C THR A 392 -11.06 13.30 15.00
N LYS A 393 -11.51 13.91 13.91
CA LYS A 393 -10.61 14.63 12.99
C LYS A 393 -10.11 15.91 13.65
N GLN A 394 -8.81 15.97 13.90
CA GLN A 394 -8.11 17.16 14.39
C GLN A 394 -6.94 17.48 13.47
N LEU A 395 -6.55 18.75 13.42
CA LEU A 395 -5.42 19.24 12.63
C LEU A 395 -4.29 19.69 13.57
N ASP A 396 -3.05 19.52 13.14
CA ASP A 396 -1.89 20.13 13.78
C ASP A 396 -1.74 21.61 13.38
N GLU A 397 -0.73 22.26 13.95
CA GLU A 397 -0.37 23.67 13.68
C GLU A 397 0.00 23.91 12.21
N GLU A 398 0.42 22.88 11.47
CA GLU A 398 0.81 22.92 10.05
C GLU A 398 -0.35 22.54 9.10
N GLY A 399 -1.57 22.34 9.62
CA GLY A 399 -2.77 21.99 8.86
C GLY A 399 -2.83 20.52 8.40
N SER A 400 -1.92 19.68 8.87
CA SER A 400 -1.92 18.23 8.67
C SER A 400 -2.89 17.56 9.64
N GLN A 401 -3.52 16.46 9.22
CA GLN A 401 -4.42 15.72 10.11
C GLN A 401 -3.63 14.90 11.11
N LEU A 402 -3.97 15.04 12.40
CA LEU A 402 -3.39 14.24 13.47
C LEU A 402 -3.72 12.74 13.29
N PRO A 403 -2.81 11.83 13.73
CA PRO A 403 -3.08 10.40 13.75
C PRO A 403 -4.34 10.07 14.55
N ARG A 404 -5.18 9.17 14.02
CA ARG A 404 -6.36 8.64 14.71
C ARG A 404 -6.68 7.23 14.23
N LEU A 405 -7.08 6.35 15.14
CA LEU A 405 -7.41 4.97 14.82
C LEU A 405 -8.57 4.86 13.83
N GLY A 406 -9.57 5.75 13.88
CA GLY A 406 -10.70 5.73 12.94
C GLY A 406 -10.29 5.84 11.47
N ARG A 407 -9.17 6.51 11.16
CA ARG A 407 -8.61 6.57 9.80
C ARG A 407 -8.03 5.21 9.37
N GLU A 408 -7.43 4.47 10.29
CA GLU A 408 -6.90 3.11 10.06
C GLU A 408 -8.04 2.12 9.81
N LEU A 409 -9.08 2.16 10.67
CA LEU A 409 -10.27 1.33 10.51
C LEU A 409 -10.98 1.60 9.17
N ALA A 410 -11.11 2.88 8.80
CA ALA A 410 -11.71 3.25 7.52
C ALA A 410 -10.87 2.80 6.33
N SER A 411 -9.53 2.88 6.42
CA SER A 411 -8.64 2.38 5.37
C SER A 411 -8.74 0.87 5.21
N ALA A 412 -8.83 0.11 6.32
CA ALA A 412 -9.05 -1.33 6.28
C ALA A 412 -10.40 -1.68 5.66
N ALA A 413 -11.48 -0.97 6.03
CA ALA A 413 -12.80 -1.18 5.46
C ALA A 413 -12.83 -0.92 3.94
N LYS A 414 -12.15 0.13 3.46
CA LYS A 414 -12.08 0.48 2.03
C LYS A 414 -11.47 -0.62 1.16
N LEU A 415 -10.70 -1.56 1.73
CA LEU A 415 -10.21 -2.73 0.99
C LEU A 415 -11.35 -3.66 0.53
N ALA A 416 -12.49 -3.63 1.23
CA ALA A 416 -13.73 -4.27 0.80
C ALA A 416 -14.54 -3.39 -0.18
N GLY A 417 -13.97 -2.30 -0.71
CA GLY A 417 -14.56 -1.43 -1.73
C GLY A 417 -15.71 -0.55 -1.27
N VAL A 418 -15.93 -0.41 0.04
CA VAL A 418 -16.89 0.56 0.59
C VAL A 418 -16.30 1.98 0.56
N ALA A 419 -17.15 3.00 0.55
CA ALA A 419 -16.69 4.40 0.55
C ALA A 419 -16.00 4.78 1.88
N GLY A 420 -16.43 4.17 2.98
CA GLY A 420 -15.94 4.41 4.32
C GLY A 420 -16.81 3.71 5.37
N ILE A 421 -16.61 4.09 6.62
CA ILE A 421 -17.35 3.63 7.80
C ILE A 421 -17.74 4.84 8.63
N PHE A 422 -18.66 4.66 9.57
CA PHE A 422 -18.91 5.61 10.66
C PHE A 422 -18.54 4.97 11.99
N HIS A 423 -18.09 5.75 12.96
CA HIS A 423 -17.82 5.21 14.29
C HIS A 423 -18.38 6.10 15.40
N SER A 424 -18.61 5.52 16.58
CA SER A 424 -19.24 6.22 17.70
C SER A 424 -18.56 7.54 18.07
N ASP A 425 -17.22 7.62 18.04
CA ASP A 425 -16.50 8.84 18.45
C ASP A 425 -16.70 10.04 17.51
N GLU A 426 -17.08 9.82 16.24
CA GLU A 426 -17.36 10.92 15.29
C GLU A 426 -18.86 11.22 15.15
N LEU A 427 -19.72 10.50 15.89
CA LEU A 427 -21.16 10.68 15.91
C LEU A 427 -21.58 11.35 17.24
N PRO A 428 -22.61 12.21 17.26
CA PRO A 428 -23.54 12.53 16.17
C PRO A 428 -22.96 13.47 15.10
N ALA A 429 -23.07 13.07 13.83
CA ALA A 429 -22.64 13.84 12.66
C ALA A 429 -23.26 13.24 11.38
N TYR A 430 -23.00 13.85 10.21
CA TYR A 430 -23.39 13.32 8.90
C TYR A 430 -24.90 13.05 8.72
N GLY A 431 -25.74 13.80 9.45
CA GLY A 431 -27.20 13.63 9.45
C GLY A 431 -27.69 12.47 10.32
N ILE A 432 -26.79 11.80 11.07
CA ILE A 432 -27.09 10.82 12.11
C ILE A 432 -27.14 11.58 13.43
N GLY A 433 -28.34 11.69 14.01
CA GLY A 433 -28.57 12.43 15.24
C GLY A 433 -28.30 11.59 16.49
N GLN A 434 -28.41 12.25 17.65
CA GLN A 434 -28.21 11.58 18.94
C GLN A 434 -29.26 10.47 19.17
N LYS A 435 -30.49 10.64 18.68
CA LYS A 435 -31.55 9.63 18.77
C LYS A 435 -31.13 8.31 18.12
N GLU A 436 -30.55 8.36 16.92
CA GLU A 436 -30.06 7.15 16.23
C GLU A 436 -28.89 6.54 16.99
N VAL A 437 -27.94 7.36 17.48
CA VAL A 437 -26.80 6.89 18.29
C VAL A 437 -27.28 6.15 19.53
N ASP A 438 -28.21 6.73 20.30
CA ASP A 438 -28.74 6.13 21.53
C ASP A 438 -29.51 4.83 21.24
N THR A 439 -30.25 4.81 20.13
CA THR A 439 -30.98 3.61 19.66
C THR A 439 -30.00 2.48 19.35
N ILE A 440 -28.90 2.78 18.65
CA ILE A 440 -27.86 1.81 18.32
C ILE A 440 -27.16 1.31 19.59
N ARG A 441 -26.77 2.21 20.50
CA ARG A 441 -26.14 1.84 21.77
C ARG A 441 -27.03 0.90 22.59
N THR A 442 -28.34 1.17 22.61
CA THR A 442 -29.33 0.32 23.28
C THR A 442 -29.49 -1.02 22.57
N ALA A 443 -29.64 -1.02 21.24
CA ALA A 443 -29.84 -2.25 20.45
C ALA A 443 -28.63 -3.19 20.48
N LEU A 444 -27.42 -2.64 20.62
CA LEU A 444 -26.17 -3.39 20.70
C LEU A 444 -25.78 -3.74 22.14
N GLU A 445 -26.55 -3.31 23.14
CA GLU A 445 -26.28 -3.52 24.58
C GLU A 445 -24.87 -3.03 24.99
N LEU A 446 -24.50 -1.80 24.59
CA LEU A 446 -23.16 -1.26 24.80
C LEU A 446 -22.95 -0.62 26.17
N ASP A 447 -21.83 -0.97 26.80
CA ASP A 447 -21.31 -0.25 27.97
C ASP A 447 -20.78 1.14 27.58
N GLU A 448 -20.65 2.05 28.55
CA GLU A 448 -20.12 3.42 28.32
C GLU A 448 -18.70 3.42 27.73
N SER A 449 -17.89 2.43 28.08
CA SER A 449 -16.53 2.25 27.54
C SER A 449 -16.48 1.73 26.11
N ASP A 450 -17.61 1.26 25.57
CA ASP A 450 -17.66 0.56 24.29
C ASP A 450 -17.99 1.50 23.13
N ALA A 451 -17.29 1.27 22.04
CA ALA A 451 -17.53 1.93 20.76
C ALA A 451 -18.24 1.00 19.80
N PHE A 452 -18.82 1.58 18.76
CA PHE A 452 -19.35 0.83 17.62
C PHE A 452 -18.89 1.42 16.30
N VAL A 453 -18.88 0.60 15.26
CA VAL A 453 -18.55 0.98 13.90
C VAL A 453 -19.65 0.52 12.97
N LEU A 454 -20.15 1.43 12.13
CA LEU A 454 -21.19 1.21 11.14
C LEU A 454 -20.61 1.15 9.73
N CYS A 455 -21.18 0.28 8.91
CA CYS A 455 -20.95 0.25 7.46
C CYS A 455 -22.28 0.25 6.73
N VAL A 456 -22.43 1.16 5.76
CA VAL A 456 -23.60 1.29 4.89
C VAL A 456 -23.21 0.84 3.50
N ALA A 457 -23.64 -0.36 3.11
CA ALA A 457 -23.28 -1.00 1.84
C ALA A 457 -24.21 -2.22 1.58
N PRO A 458 -24.15 -2.85 0.39
CA PRO A 458 -24.74 -4.16 0.19
C PRO A 458 -24.26 -5.14 1.27
N GLU A 459 -25.15 -5.98 1.80
CA GLU A 459 -24.90 -6.82 3.00
C GLU A 459 -23.56 -7.55 2.95
N TRP A 460 -23.30 -8.30 1.88
CA TRP A 460 -22.05 -9.05 1.71
C TRP A 460 -20.78 -8.19 1.74
N GLN A 461 -20.89 -6.92 1.32
CA GLN A 461 -19.80 -5.97 1.24
C GLN A 461 -19.60 -5.27 2.59
N ALA A 462 -20.69 -4.94 3.27
CA ALA A 462 -20.67 -4.44 4.64
C ALA A 462 -20.02 -5.47 5.59
N ASP A 463 -20.33 -6.75 5.42
CA ASP A 463 -19.73 -7.82 6.21
C ASP A 463 -18.21 -7.89 6.03
N LEU A 464 -17.72 -7.89 4.78
CA LEU A 464 -16.28 -7.89 4.50
C LEU A 464 -15.57 -6.64 5.05
N ALA A 465 -16.23 -5.48 4.95
CA ALA A 465 -15.69 -4.23 5.47
C ALA A 465 -15.56 -4.28 7.00
N LEU A 466 -16.60 -4.73 7.70
CA LEU A 466 -16.58 -4.84 9.16
C LEU A 466 -15.67 -5.96 9.67
N GLU A 467 -15.55 -7.09 8.96
CA GLU A 467 -14.52 -8.10 9.23
C GLU A 467 -13.10 -7.50 9.20
N SER A 468 -12.84 -6.59 8.24
CA SER A 468 -11.56 -5.88 8.12
C SER A 468 -11.35 -4.89 9.27
N VAL A 469 -12.41 -4.17 9.67
CA VAL A 469 -12.38 -3.27 10.84
C VAL A 469 -12.05 -4.06 12.12
N ILE A 470 -12.73 -5.18 12.36
CA ILE A 470 -12.49 -6.02 13.54
C ILE A 470 -11.06 -6.54 13.53
N THR A 471 -10.58 -6.98 12.38
CA THR A 471 -9.19 -7.48 12.23
C THR A 471 -8.17 -6.39 12.48
N ARG A 472 -8.44 -5.13 12.09
CA ARG A 472 -7.56 -3.99 12.33
C ARG A 472 -7.60 -3.46 13.76
N ALA A 473 -8.74 -3.61 14.44
CA ALA A 473 -8.91 -3.20 15.84
C ALA A 473 -8.25 -4.17 16.82
N ARG A 474 -8.15 -5.46 16.45
CA ARG A 474 -7.38 -6.48 17.15
C ARG A 474 -5.88 -6.29 16.92
#